data_AF-A0A392NDR6-F1
#
_entry.id   AF-A0A392NDR6-F1
#
_cell.length_a   1.000
_cell.length_b   1.000
_cell.length_c   1.000
_cell.angle_alpha   90.00
_cell.angle_beta   90.00
_cell.angle_gamma   90.00
#
_symmetry.space_group_name_H-M   'P 1'
#
loop_
_entity.id
_entity.type
_entity.pdbx_description
1 polymer ?
#
loop_
_entity_poly.entity_id
_entity_poly.type
_entity_poly.pdbx_seq_one_letter_code
_entity_poly.pdbx_strand_id
1 'polypeptide(L)'
;MAIPTLRSPAALKNFNLEIKTCGYDLKKWREFTRLRPDFQILDSESGRGWDLATKLISERGPLRRGRLSAASALRHPYFLLGGDQAAAVLSKLSSSRK
;
A
#
# COMPACT_ATOMS: atom_id res chain seq x y z
N MET A 1 -3.20 10.75 2.60
CA MET A 1 -2.39 9.52 2.68
C MET A 1 -2.67 8.89 4.04
N ALA A 2 -2.86 7.57 4.09
CA ALA A 2 -3.32 6.84 5.27
C ALA A 2 -2.33 6.87 6.45
N ILE A 3 -1.03 7.09 6.20
CA ILE A 3 0.02 7.05 7.22
C ILE A 3 0.84 8.36 7.18
N PRO A 4 0.57 9.32 8.08
CA PRO A 4 1.23 10.64 8.07
C PRO A 4 2.74 10.59 8.32
N THR A 5 3.21 9.63 9.12
CA THR A 5 4.62 9.48 9.51
C THR A 5 5.54 9.12 8.34
N LEU A 6 4.99 8.50 7.29
CA LEU A 6 5.73 8.16 6.07
C LEU A 6 5.69 9.29 5.01
N ARG A 7 5.02 10.41 5.30
CA ARG A 7 4.85 11.51 4.34
C ARG A 7 6.09 12.39 4.18
N SER A 8 6.95 12.45 5.19
CA SER A 8 8.13 13.31 5.11
C SER A 8 9.10 12.78 4.05
N PRO A 9 9.78 13.65 3.28
CA PRO A 9 10.74 13.21 2.27
C PRO A 9 11.84 12.31 2.83
N ALA A 10 12.27 12.59 4.07
CA ALA A 10 13.24 11.78 4.79
C ALA A 10 12.70 10.39 5.15
N ALA A 11 11.47 10.30 5.68
CA ALA A 11 10.85 9.02 6.00
C ALA A 11 10.60 8.17 4.74
N LEU A 12 10.22 8.81 3.63
CA LEU A 12 10.01 8.13 2.35
C LEU A 12 11.32 7.58 1.78
N LYS A 13 12.43 8.34 1.89
CA LYS A 13 13.76 7.87 1.50
C LYS A 13 14.20 6.68 2.36
N ASN A 14 14.01 6.76 3.67
CA ASN A 14 14.33 5.66 4.59
C ASN A 14 13.48 4.42 4.29
N PHE A 15 12.16 4.59 4.13
CA PHE A 15 11.25 3.53 3.74
C PHE A 15 11.72 2.78 2.48
N ASN A 16 12.09 3.50 1.42
CA ASN A 16 12.57 2.90 0.18
C ASN A 16 13.89 2.12 0.36
N LEU A 17 14.75 2.53 1.29
CA LEU A 17 15.97 1.79 1.60
C LEU A 17 15.66 0.54 2.42
N GLU A 18 14.84 0.67 3.47
CA GLU A 18 14.45 -0.44 4.34
C GLU A 18 13.70 -1.53 3.55
N ILE A 19 12.73 -1.16 2.72
CA ILE A 19 11.93 -2.11 1.94
C ILE A 19 12.79 -2.85 0.91
N LYS A 20 13.84 -2.21 0.37
CA LYS A 20 14.81 -2.84 -0.52
C LYS A 20 15.65 -3.88 0.23
N THR A 21 16.09 -3.57 1.45
CA THR A 21 16.79 -4.52 2.34
C THR A 21 15.91 -5.71 2.71
N CYS A 22 14.60 -5.49 2.88
CA CYS A 22 13.62 -6.55 3.15
C CYS A 22 13.17 -7.33 1.91
N GLY A 23 13.77 -7.09 0.73
CA GLY A 23 13.40 -7.80 -0.51
C GLY A 23 11.99 -7.48 -1.02
N TYR A 24 11.52 -6.25 -0.79
CA TYR A 24 10.18 -5.78 -1.14
C TYR A 24 9.02 -6.49 -0.44
N ASP A 25 9.31 -7.21 0.64
CA ASP A 25 8.31 -7.81 1.50
C ASP A 25 7.89 -6.82 2.60
N LEU A 26 6.68 -6.27 2.45
CA LEU A 26 6.08 -5.32 3.39
C LEU A 26 5.83 -5.91 4.78
N LYS A 27 5.58 -7.22 4.89
CA LYS A 27 5.36 -7.87 6.19
C LYS A 27 6.66 -7.98 6.95
N LYS A 28 7.75 -8.37 6.27
CA LYS A 28 9.11 -8.33 6.86
C LYS A 28 9.53 -6.91 7.20
N TRP A 29 9.19 -5.94 6.35
CA TRP A 29 9.49 -4.55 6.64
C TRP A 29 8.78 -4.04 7.89
N ARG A 30 7.54 -4.45 8.17
CA ARG A 30 6.81 -4.11 9.42
C ARG A 30 7.59 -4.51 10.67
N GLU A 31 8.24 -5.67 10.65
CA GLU A 31 9.05 -6.18 11.76
C GLU A 31 10.43 -5.50 11.83
N PHE A 32 10.96 -5.12 10.68
CA PHE A 32 12.27 -4.47 10.55
C PHE A 32 12.24 -2.98 10.91
N THR A 33 11.15 -2.29 10.59
CA THR A 33 11.09 -0.84 10.72
C THR A 33 10.99 -0.41 12.18
N ARG A 34 11.79 0.59 12.53
CA ARG A 34 11.78 1.20 13.87
C ARG A 34 10.71 2.27 14.01
N LEU A 35 10.27 2.83 12.88
CA LEU A 35 9.07 3.61 12.82
C LEU A 35 7.92 2.65 13.09
N ARG A 36 7.20 2.82 14.19
CA ARG A 36 5.96 2.08 14.47
C ARG A 36 4.77 2.94 14.03
N PRO A 37 4.53 3.13 12.72
CA PRO A 37 3.38 3.88 12.28
C PRO A 37 2.10 3.08 12.58
N ASP A 38 0.99 3.78 12.60
CA ASP A 38 -0.30 3.15 12.69
C ASP A 38 -0.65 2.44 11.38
N PHE A 39 -0.79 1.12 11.44
CA PHE A 39 -1.14 0.25 10.32
C PHE A 39 -2.59 -0.26 10.39
N GLN A 40 -3.43 0.31 11.27
CA GLN A 40 -4.83 -0.12 11.44
C GLN A 40 -5.59 -0.26 10.12
N ILE A 41 -5.37 0.63 9.15
CA ILE A 41 -6.01 0.58 7.82
C ILE A 41 -5.58 -0.67 7.01
N LEU A 42 -4.34 -1.12 7.15
CA LEU A 42 -3.84 -2.32 6.47
C LEU A 42 -4.25 -3.61 7.20
N ASP A 43 -4.33 -3.55 8.54
CA ASP A 43 -4.78 -4.63 9.41
C ASP A 43 -6.31 -4.84 9.32
N SER A 44 -7.05 -3.80 8.94
CA SER A 44 -8.49 -3.86 8.67
C SER A 44 -8.82 -4.90 7.58
N GLU A 45 -9.99 -5.53 7.69
CA GLU A 45 -10.47 -6.54 6.73
C GLU A 45 -9.59 -7.81 6.65
N SER A 46 -9.20 -8.36 7.80
CA SER A 46 -8.48 -9.65 7.91
C SER A 46 -7.14 -9.68 7.16
N GLY A 47 -6.43 -8.55 7.09
CA GLY A 47 -5.10 -8.46 6.45
C GLY A 47 -5.13 -8.37 4.92
N ARG A 48 -6.29 -8.13 4.31
CA ARG A 48 -6.42 -7.92 2.85
C ARG A 48 -5.73 -6.64 2.37
N GLY A 49 -5.67 -5.63 3.23
CA GLY A 49 -4.92 -4.39 2.95
C GLY A 49 -3.43 -4.67 2.78
N TRP A 50 -2.87 -5.55 3.63
CA TRP A 50 -1.49 -6.03 3.49
C TRP A 50 -1.24 -6.81 2.21
N ASP A 51 -2.16 -7.71 1.82
CA ASP A 51 -2.00 -8.46 0.57
C ASP A 51 -1.98 -7.54 -0.66
N LEU A 52 -2.87 -6.55 -0.70
CA LEU A 52 -2.89 -5.54 -1.76
C LEU A 52 -1.59 -4.70 -1.75
N ALA A 53 -1.17 -4.23 -0.57
CA ALA A 53 0.01 -3.39 -0.44
C ALA A 53 1.28 -4.13 -0.89
N THR A 54 1.47 -5.39 -0.48
CA THR A 54 2.62 -6.22 -0.89
C THR A 54 2.68 -6.40 -2.41
N LYS A 55 1.53 -6.61 -3.07
CA LYS A 55 1.44 -6.71 -4.53
C LYS A 55 1.74 -5.41 -5.28
N LEU A 56 1.56 -4.26 -4.63
CA LEU A 56 1.87 -2.94 -5.20
C LEU A 56 3.34 -2.55 -5.04
N ILE A 57 3.95 -2.95 -3.93
CA ILE A 57 5.33 -2.60 -3.57
C ILE A 57 6.35 -3.61 -4.10
N SER A 58 5.90 -4.78 -4.56
CA SER A 58 6.73 -5.84 -5.13
C SER A 58 7.81 -5.32 -6.11
N GLU A 59 8.93 -6.04 -6.10
CA GLU A 59 10.06 -5.70 -6.95
C GLU A 59 9.64 -5.66 -8.42
N ARG A 60 10.11 -4.64 -9.12
CA ARG A 60 9.93 -4.53 -10.55
C ARG A 60 11.05 -5.37 -11.17
N GLY A 61 10.76 -6.63 -11.48
CA GLY A 61 11.73 -7.58 -12.04
C GLY A 61 12.37 -7.08 -13.34
N PRO A 62 13.34 -7.81 -13.92
CA PRO A 62 14.12 -7.37 -15.08
C PRO A 62 13.26 -6.95 -16.30
N LEU A 63 12.04 -7.51 -16.43
CA LEU A 63 11.05 -7.18 -17.46
C LEU A 63 10.03 -6.11 -17.04
N ARG A 64 10.29 -5.39 -15.95
CA ARG A 64 9.33 -4.50 -15.27
C ARG A 64 8.01 -5.17 -14.85
N ARG A 65 7.98 -6.50 -14.77
CA ARG A 65 6.85 -7.31 -14.29
C ARG A 65 6.98 -7.55 -12.79
N GLY A 66 5.84 -7.64 -12.09
CA GLY A 66 5.77 -7.94 -10.65
C GLY A 66 4.78 -7.06 -9.89
N ARG A 67 4.70 -5.77 -10.23
CA ARG A 67 3.74 -4.84 -9.60
C ARG A 67 2.36 -4.97 -10.19
N LEU A 68 1.37 -4.97 -9.32
CA LEU A 68 -0.02 -4.91 -9.73
C LEU A 68 -0.32 -3.59 -10.45
N SER A 69 -1.00 -3.65 -11.59
CA SER A 69 -1.48 -2.45 -12.27
C SER A 69 -2.57 -1.76 -11.44
N ALA A 70 -2.79 -0.46 -11.63
CA ALA A 70 -3.87 0.26 -10.94
C ALA A 70 -5.25 -0.37 -11.23
N ALA A 71 -5.51 -0.78 -12.48
CA ALA A 71 -6.76 -1.45 -12.86
C ALA A 71 -6.93 -2.81 -12.17
N SER A 72 -5.84 -3.58 -12.04
CA SER A 72 -5.84 -4.84 -11.31
C SER A 72 -6.01 -4.63 -9.80
N ALA A 73 -5.46 -3.54 -9.24
CA ALA A 73 -5.56 -3.21 -7.83
C ALA A 73 -7.00 -2.90 -7.43
N LEU A 74 -7.73 -2.16 -8.26
CA LEU A 74 -9.14 -1.84 -8.02
C LEU A 74 -10.05 -3.08 -8.04
N ARG A 75 -9.63 -4.16 -8.68
CA ARG A 75 -10.34 -5.45 -8.70
C ARG A 75 -10.01 -6.34 -7.49
N HIS A 76 -9.16 -5.88 -6.58
CA HIS A 76 -8.76 -6.67 -5.41
C HIS A 76 -9.93 -6.79 -4.41
N PRO A 77 -10.09 -7.94 -3.72
CA PRO A 77 -11.15 -8.14 -2.72
C PRO A 77 -11.17 -7.11 -1.59
N TYR A 78 -10.05 -6.41 -1.35
CA TYR A 78 -9.97 -5.26 -0.45
C TYR A 78 -10.98 -4.16 -0.82
N PHE A 79 -11.21 -3.92 -2.11
CA PHE A 79 -12.19 -2.94 -2.59
C PHE A 79 -13.59 -3.53 -2.79
N LEU A 80 -13.72 -4.86 -2.88
CA LEU A 80 -14.99 -5.52 -3.20
C LEU A 80 -15.81 -5.92 -1.96
N LEU A 81 -15.17 -6.24 -0.83
CA LEU A 81 -15.92 -6.57 0.40
C LEU A 81 -16.35 -5.35 1.22
N GLY A 82 -15.77 -4.18 0.94
CA GLY A 82 -16.23 -2.89 1.48
C GLY A 82 -16.83 -2.03 0.37
N GLY A 83 -17.80 -2.56 -0.39
CA GLY A 83 -18.38 -1.89 -1.58
C GLY A 83 -18.72 -0.41 -1.36
N ASP A 84 -19.19 -0.04 -0.16
CA ASP A 84 -19.45 1.34 0.24
C ASP A 84 -18.19 2.18 0.45
N GLN A 85 -17.14 1.63 1.08
CA GLN A 85 -15.90 2.38 1.31
C GLN A 85 -15.09 2.57 0.04
N ALA A 86 -15.06 1.56 -0.84
CA ALA A 86 -14.41 1.68 -2.14
C ALA A 86 -15.14 2.69 -3.05
N ALA A 87 -16.47 2.67 -3.07
CA ALA A 87 -17.28 3.67 -3.77
C ALA A 87 -17.06 5.08 -3.20
N ALA A 88 -16.98 5.24 -1.87
CA ALA A 88 -16.72 6.53 -1.24
C ALA A 88 -15.33 7.10 -1.59
N VAL A 89 -14.30 6.27 -1.67
CA VAL A 89 -12.95 6.69 -2.08
C VAL A 89 -12.91 7.07 -3.56
N LEU A 90 -13.55 6.27 -4.43
CA LEU A 90 -13.67 6.59 -5.86
C LEU A 90 -14.45 7.88 -6.10
N SER A 91 -15.52 8.11 -5.35
CA SER A 91 -16.29 9.35 -5.41
C SER A 91 -15.45 10.56 -4.98
N LYS A 92 -14.65 10.44 -3.91
CA LYS A 92 -13.72 11.51 -3.48
C LYS A 92 -12.62 11.79 -4.50
N LEU A 93 -12.12 10.76 -5.18
CA LEU A 93 -11.12 10.91 -6.25
C LEU A 93 -11.71 11.55 -7.51
N SER A 94 -12.96 11.22 -7.85
CA SER A 94 -13.67 11.85 -8.97
C SER A 94 -13.94 13.33 -8.73
N SER A 95 -14.21 13.74 -7.49
CA SER A 95 -14.45 15.14 -7.13
C SER A 95 -13.20 16.02 -7.14
N SER A 96 -11.99 15.44 -7.17
CA SER A 96 -10.73 16.17 -7.18
C SER A 96 -10.25 16.57 -8.59
N ARG A 97 -11.05 16.33 -9.63
CA ARG A 97 -10.75 16.69 -11.04
C ARG A 97 -11.40 18.00 -11.51
N LYS A 98 -11.85 18.87 -10.61
CA LYS A 98 -12.24 20.25 -10.94
C LYS A 98 -11.22 21.24 -10.41
#